data_AF-A0A957BTS8-F1
#
_entry.id   AF-A0A957BTS8-F1
#
_cell.length_a   1.000
_cell.length_b   1.000
_cell.length_c   1.000
_cell.angle_alpha   90.00
_cell.angle_beta   90.00
_cell.angle_gamma   90.00
#
_symmetry.space_group_name_H-M   'P 1'
#
loop_
_entity.id
_entity.type
_entity.pdbx_description
1 polymer ?
#
loop_
_entity_poly.entity_id
_entity_poly.type
_entity_poly.pdbx_seq_one_letter_code
_entity_poly.pdbx_strand_id
1 'polypeptide(L)'
;MSVALTSTWQPNGELPRLQRFHPRLMRLFASITIVLPPTADEALVLALNELDGVHPVVTQTWPRGRHVALDEALKQPATHMLYCDLDRLIRWVELHPDELTEVVSHVESGDCLVIGRTERALMTHPRSLRETEQIANDVFAHVTGLPYDICVATRGFSYEAAARVLAESRAENSLGVDGEWVYICQRAGLKLDFVAVEGMDWETADQGLDHAADAETQRRVAAAFDDSVNNWAGRVRVARAIIGGLLQIASEA
;
A
#
# COMPACT_ATOMS: atom_id res chain seq x y z
N MET A 1 6.43 -7.54 -20.42
CA MET A 1 6.33 -8.10 -19.06
C MET A 1 4.88 -7.90 -18.62
N SER A 2 4.46 -8.44 -17.48
CA SER A 2 3.10 -8.23 -16.97
C SER A 2 3.13 -7.98 -15.47
N VAL A 3 2.31 -7.02 -15.03
CA VAL A 3 2.12 -6.65 -13.62
C VAL A 3 0.73 -7.06 -13.16
N ALA A 4 0.66 -7.80 -12.04
CA ALA A 4 -0.59 -7.98 -11.29
C ALA A 4 -0.71 -6.89 -10.23
N LEU A 5 -1.88 -6.29 -10.11
CA LEU A 5 -2.21 -5.45 -8.97
C LEU A 5 -2.69 -6.34 -7.83
N THR A 6 -2.25 -6.04 -6.62
CA THR A 6 -2.76 -6.68 -5.41
C THR A 6 -2.98 -5.66 -4.31
N SER A 7 -4.12 -5.76 -3.64
CA SER A 7 -4.54 -4.76 -2.67
C SER A 7 -5.20 -5.39 -1.47
N THR A 8 -5.04 -4.77 -0.31
CA THR A 8 -5.98 -4.90 0.80
C THR A 8 -7.00 -3.76 0.73
N TRP A 9 -8.23 -4.03 1.10
CA TRP A 9 -9.27 -3.01 1.12
C TRP A 9 -10.24 -3.19 2.28
N GLN A 10 -10.36 -2.14 3.09
CA GLN A 10 -11.49 -1.95 4.00
C GLN A 10 -12.36 -0.83 3.42
N PRO A 11 -13.51 -1.15 2.79
CA PRO A 11 -14.33 -0.18 2.08
C PRO A 11 -14.93 0.89 3.00
N ASN A 12 -14.88 2.15 2.56
CA ASN A 12 -15.54 3.30 3.19
C ASN A 12 -16.29 4.16 2.15
N GLY A 13 -16.77 3.54 1.06
CA GLY A 13 -17.62 4.16 0.04
C GLY A 13 -16.98 4.31 -1.34
N GLU A 14 -15.80 3.73 -1.57
CA GLU A 14 -15.01 3.95 -2.79
C GLU A 14 -15.45 3.05 -3.97
N LEU A 15 -16.38 2.10 -3.76
CA LEU A 15 -16.80 1.14 -4.80
C LEU A 15 -17.26 1.82 -6.12
N PRO A 16 -18.09 2.88 -6.12
CA PRO A 16 -18.48 3.54 -7.37
C PRO A 16 -17.29 4.16 -8.11
N ARG A 17 -16.29 4.67 -7.38
CA ARG A 17 -15.04 5.19 -7.97
C ARG A 17 -14.20 4.07 -8.54
N LEU A 18 -14.07 2.94 -7.84
CA LEU A 18 -13.41 1.74 -8.37
C LEU A 18 -14.05 1.29 -9.68
N GLN A 19 -15.39 1.17 -9.73
CA GLN A 19 -16.12 0.78 -10.95
C GLN A 19 -15.88 1.77 -12.09
N ARG A 20 -15.85 3.08 -11.80
CA ARG A 20 -15.57 4.13 -12.78
C ARG A 20 -14.17 4.02 -13.37
N PHE A 21 -13.17 3.72 -12.55
CA PHE A 21 -11.76 3.67 -12.97
C PHE A 21 -11.27 2.27 -13.35
N HIS A 22 -12.07 1.23 -13.14
CA HIS A 22 -11.74 -0.16 -13.49
C HIS A 22 -11.24 -0.34 -14.93
N PRO A 23 -11.88 0.24 -15.98
CA PRO A 23 -11.37 0.11 -17.34
C PRO A 23 -9.96 0.70 -17.54
N ARG A 24 -9.56 1.68 -16.71
CA ARG A 24 -8.20 2.25 -16.73
C ARG A 24 -7.22 1.33 -16.03
N LEU A 25 -7.60 0.79 -14.87
CA LEU A 25 -6.77 -0.17 -14.14
C LEU A 25 -6.50 -1.44 -14.97
N MET A 26 -7.50 -1.97 -15.67
CA MET A 26 -7.34 -3.14 -16.54
C MET A 26 -6.45 -2.91 -17.78
N ARG A 27 -6.14 -1.66 -18.12
CA ARG A 27 -5.12 -1.37 -19.16
C ARG A 27 -3.70 -1.44 -18.61
N LEU A 28 -3.52 -1.32 -17.30
CA LEU A 28 -2.22 -1.31 -16.63
C LEU A 28 -1.88 -2.69 -16.05
N PHE A 29 -2.89 -3.42 -15.58
CA PHE A 29 -2.69 -4.66 -14.84
C PHE A 29 -3.28 -5.86 -15.57
N ALA A 30 -2.56 -6.97 -15.55
CA ALA A 30 -3.01 -8.24 -16.11
C ALA A 30 -4.15 -8.88 -15.28
N SER A 31 -4.16 -8.60 -13.98
CA SER A 31 -5.15 -9.05 -13.00
C SER A 31 -5.16 -8.13 -11.80
N ILE A 32 -6.29 -8.07 -11.09
CA ILE A 32 -6.46 -7.26 -9.88
C ILE A 32 -6.95 -8.16 -8.75
N THR A 33 -6.12 -8.40 -7.74
CA THR A 33 -6.52 -9.12 -6.53
C THR A 33 -6.92 -8.12 -5.44
N ILE A 34 -8.10 -8.29 -4.84
CA ILE A 34 -8.57 -7.43 -3.75
C ILE A 34 -8.87 -8.30 -2.53
N VAL A 35 -8.03 -8.19 -1.51
CA VAL A 35 -8.22 -8.87 -0.23
C VAL A 35 -9.08 -8.03 0.70
N LEU A 36 -10.16 -8.65 1.18
CA LEU A 36 -11.19 -8.05 2.01
C LEU A 36 -11.17 -8.64 3.44
N PRO A 37 -11.58 -7.87 4.46
CA PRO A 37 -11.71 -8.37 5.82
C PRO A 37 -12.79 -9.46 5.94
N PRO A 38 -12.76 -10.31 6.98
CA PRO A 38 -13.74 -11.37 7.19
C PRO A 38 -15.18 -10.85 7.40
N THR A 39 -15.32 -9.56 7.69
CA THR A 39 -16.58 -8.85 7.88
C THR A 39 -17.09 -8.17 6.61
N ALA A 40 -16.49 -8.44 5.45
CA ALA A 40 -16.92 -7.84 4.19
C ALA A 40 -18.34 -8.28 3.81
N ASP A 41 -19.12 -7.33 3.29
CA ASP A 41 -20.50 -7.55 2.85
C ASP A 41 -20.54 -8.46 1.61
N GLU A 42 -21.44 -9.43 1.58
CA GLU A 42 -21.68 -10.30 0.42
C GLU A 42 -22.05 -9.49 -0.83
N ALA A 43 -22.83 -8.41 -0.67
CA ALA A 43 -23.21 -7.55 -1.79
C ALA A 43 -21.99 -6.87 -2.43
N LEU A 44 -21.02 -6.46 -1.63
CA LEU A 44 -19.75 -5.92 -2.10
C LEU A 44 -18.93 -6.97 -2.85
N VAL A 45 -18.81 -8.18 -2.29
CA VAL A 45 -18.07 -9.27 -2.92
C VAL A 45 -18.69 -9.63 -4.28
N LEU A 46 -20.02 -9.68 -4.37
CA LEU A 46 -20.73 -9.87 -5.63
C LEU A 46 -20.42 -8.75 -6.64
N ALA A 47 -20.50 -7.49 -6.22
CA ALA A 47 -20.20 -6.35 -7.09
C ALA A 47 -18.74 -6.35 -7.61
N LEU A 48 -17.79 -6.86 -6.82
CA LEU A 48 -16.39 -7.01 -7.28
C LEU A 48 -16.22 -8.18 -8.25
N ASN A 49 -16.95 -9.29 -8.06
CA ASN A 49 -16.92 -10.42 -8.99
C ASN A 49 -17.53 -10.08 -10.35
N GLU A 50 -18.37 -9.05 -10.44
CA GLU A 50 -18.91 -8.56 -11.71
C GLU A 50 -17.89 -7.73 -12.52
N LEU A 51 -16.75 -7.37 -11.93
CA LEU A 51 -15.68 -6.63 -12.62
C LEU A 51 -14.69 -7.60 -13.28
N ASP A 52 -14.62 -7.57 -14.60
CA ASP A 52 -13.71 -8.41 -15.38
C ASP A 52 -12.25 -8.27 -14.92
N GLY A 53 -11.57 -9.39 -14.67
CA GLY A 53 -10.17 -9.41 -14.23
C GLY A 53 -9.92 -9.03 -12.76
N VAL A 54 -10.99 -8.83 -11.98
CA VAL A 54 -10.94 -8.61 -10.54
C VAL A 54 -11.18 -9.93 -9.80
N HIS A 55 -10.36 -10.19 -8.79
CA HIS A 55 -10.41 -11.38 -7.95
C HIS A 55 -10.56 -10.97 -6.48
N PRO A 56 -11.79 -10.85 -5.97
CA PRO A 56 -12.02 -10.57 -4.55
C PRO A 56 -11.71 -11.79 -3.69
N VAL A 57 -10.99 -11.60 -2.58
CA VAL A 57 -10.62 -12.66 -1.64
C VAL A 57 -10.97 -12.22 -0.22
N VAL A 58 -11.94 -12.88 0.39
CA VAL A 58 -12.30 -12.64 1.80
C VAL A 58 -11.37 -13.45 2.69
N THR A 59 -10.47 -12.79 3.42
CA THR A 59 -9.52 -13.49 4.30
C THR A 59 -10.09 -13.72 5.70
N GLN A 60 -9.78 -14.88 6.29
CA GLN A 60 -10.04 -15.17 7.70
C GLN A 60 -8.94 -14.62 8.63
N THR A 61 -7.83 -14.13 8.08
CA THR A 61 -6.65 -13.67 8.81
C THR A 61 -6.32 -12.22 8.45
N TRP A 62 -7.25 -11.28 8.72
CA TRP A 62 -7.08 -9.86 8.37
C TRP A 62 -5.75 -9.22 8.83
N PRO A 63 -5.20 -9.52 10.02
CA PRO A 63 -3.86 -9.04 10.38
C PRO A 63 -2.76 -9.43 9.38
N ARG A 64 -2.92 -10.54 8.65
CA ARG A 64 -2.03 -10.99 7.57
C ARG A 64 -2.57 -10.68 6.17
N GLY A 65 -3.54 -9.77 6.05
CA GLY A 65 -4.21 -9.45 4.79
C GLY A 65 -3.24 -9.09 3.66
N ARG A 66 -2.15 -8.38 3.97
CA ARG A 66 -1.11 -8.03 2.99
C ARG A 66 -0.34 -9.26 2.50
N HIS A 67 -0.01 -10.22 3.37
CA HIS A 67 0.58 -11.50 2.96
C HIS A 67 -0.36 -12.29 2.07
N VAL A 68 -1.64 -12.36 2.44
CA VAL A 68 -2.66 -13.02 1.61
C VAL A 68 -2.75 -12.35 0.24
N ALA A 69 -2.71 -11.03 0.20
CA ALA A 69 -2.76 -10.27 -1.05
C ALA A 69 -1.57 -10.64 -1.96
N LEU A 70 -0.36 -10.69 -1.39
CA LEU A 70 0.84 -11.04 -2.14
C LEU A 70 0.86 -12.52 -2.57
N ASP A 71 0.39 -13.44 -1.72
CA ASP A 71 0.27 -14.88 -2.03
C ASP A 71 -0.73 -15.13 -3.17
N GLU A 72 -1.88 -14.48 -3.13
CA GLU A 72 -2.89 -14.57 -4.20
C GLU A 72 -2.40 -13.95 -5.51
N ALA A 73 -1.56 -12.91 -5.44
CA ALA A 73 -0.97 -12.30 -6.62
C ALA A 73 0.06 -13.23 -7.31
N LEU A 74 0.84 -14.00 -6.53
CA LEU A 74 1.78 -15.00 -7.06
C LEU A 74 1.09 -16.14 -7.82
N LYS A 75 -0.20 -16.40 -7.55
CA LYS A 75 -1.00 -17.41 -8.26
C LYS A 75 -1.44 -16.93 -9.65
N GLN A 76 -1.32 -15.64 -9.93
CA GLN A 76 -1.70 -15.04 -11.21
C GLN A 76 -0.56 -15.17 -12.23
N PRO A 77 -0.85 -15.21 -13.54
CA PRO A 77 0.17 -15.29 -14.59
C PRO A 77 0.84 -13.92 -14.84
N ALA A 78 1.48 -13.38 -13.80
CA ALA A 78 2.21 -12.12 -13.83
C ALA A 78 3.69 -12.31 -13.45
N THR A 79 4.54 -11.50 -14.06
CA THR A 79 5.99 -11.50 -13.76
C THR A 79 6.36 -10.62 -12.57
N HIS A 80 5.53 -9.61 -12.31
CA HIS A 80 5.71 -8.63 -11.26
C HIS A 80 4.37 -8.31 -10.60
N MET A 81 4.43 -7.72 -9.41
CA MET A 81 3.27 -7.34 -8.64
C MET A 81 3.43 -5.92 -8.11
N LEU A 82 2.35 -5.15 -8.19
CA LEU A 82 2.22 -3.89 -7.47
C LEU A 82 1.27 -4.13 -6.29
N TYR A 83 1.78 -4.01 -5.07
CA TYR A 83 0.94 -3.91 -3.89
C TYR A 83 0.62 -2.45 -3.58
N CYS A 84 -0.65 -2.11 -3.39
CA CYS A 84 -1.12 -0.79 -2.98
C CYS A 84 -2.44 -0.93 -2.21
N ASP A 85 -2.65 -0.17 -1.13
CA ASP A 85 -3.98 -0.11 -0.49
C ASP A 85 -5.01 0.47 -1.47
N LEU A 86 -6.20 -0.16 -1.58
CA LEU A 86 -7.08 0.09 -2.72
C LEU A 86 -7.67 1.50 -2.75
N ASP A 87 -7.95 2.08 -1.58
CA ASP A 87 -8.43 3.47 -1.44
C ASP A 87 -7.40 4.47 -1.97
N ARG A 88 -6.11 4.28 -1.64
CA ARG A 88 -4.99 5.05 -2.21
C ARG A 88 -4.88 4.87 -3.71
N LEU A 89 -4.97 3.64 -4.21
CA LEU A 89 -4.90 3.38 -5.64
C LEU A 89 -6.04 4.07 -6.41
N ILE A 90 -7.27 4.03 -5.88
CA ILE A 90 -8.44 4.68 -6.48
C ILE A 90 -8.20 6.19 -6.60
N ARG A 91 -7.64 6.81 -5.56
CA ARG A 91 -7.25 8.22 -5.60
C ARG A 91 -6.13 8.47 -6.62
N TRP A 92 -5.12 7.60 -6.66
CA TRP A 92 -3.99 7.71 -7.59
C TRP A 92 -4.46 7.68 -9.06
N VAL A 93 -5.27 6.70 -9.43
CA VAL A 93 -5.76 6.57 -10.81
C VAL A 93 -6.75 7.69 -11.19
N GLU A 94 -7.35 8.35 -10.22
CA GLU A 94 -8.20 9.52 -10.44
C GLU A 94 -7.38 10.80 -10.71
N LEU A 95 -6.34 11.05 -9.90
CA LEU A 95 -5.63 12.34 -9.89
C LEU A 95 -4.28 12.34 -10.62
N HIS A 96 -3.53 11.26 -10.53
CA HIS A 96 -2.16 11.16 -11.07
C HIS A 96 -1.96 9.91 -11.94
N PRO A 97 -2.79 9.71 -12.96
CA PRO A 97 -2.81 8.41 -13.62
C PRO A 97 -1.70 8.19 -14.65
N ASP A 98 -1.07 9.26 -15.14
CA ASP A 98 0.11 9.16 -16.00
C ASP A 98 1.32 8.75 -15.13
N GLU A 99 1.44 9.34 -13.93
CA GLU A 99 2.40 8.92 -12.91
C GLU A 99 2.21 7.45 -12.51
N LEU A 100 0.97 6.98 -12.32
CA LEU A 100 0.69 5.56 -12.08
C LEU A 100 1.19 4.67 -13.24
N THR A 101 1.03 5.12 -14.49
CA THR A 101 1.50 4.39 -15.67
C THR A 101 3.03 4.30 -15.70
N GLU A 102 3.71 5.38 -15.37
CA GLU A 102 5.18 5.42 -15.25
C GLU A 102 5.67 4.49 -14.14
N VAL A 103 5.02 4.50 -12.97
CA VAL A 103 5.38 3.60 -11.86
C VAL A 103 5.19 2.15 -12.24
N VAL A 104 4.06 1.78 -12.85
CA VAL A 104 3.85 0.39 -13.30
C VAL A 104 4.96 -0.06 -14.26
N SER A 105 5.42 0.84 -15.14
CA SER A 105 6.55 0.56 -16.03
C SER A 105 7.86 0.39 -15.25
N HIS A 106 8.07 1.16 -14.17
CA HIS A 106 9.25 1.04 -13.30
C HIS A 106 9.25 -0.28 -12.53
N VAL A 107 8.08 -0.72 -12.04
CA VAL A 107 7.92 -2.00 -11.33
C VAL A 107 8.46 -3.16 -12.16
N GLU A 108 8.28 -3.15 -13.48
CA GLU A 108 8.77 -4.21 -14.39
C GLU A 108 10.30 -4.25 -14.56
N SER A 109 11.05 -3.28 -14.00
CA SER A 109 12.49 -3.10 -14.25
C SER A 109 13.41 -3.52 -13.07
N GLY A 110 12.84 -4.01 -11.98
CA GLY A 110 13.59 -4.33 -10.76
C GLY A 110 12.91 -5.37 -9.87
N ASP A 111 13.60 -5.73 -8.79
CA ASP A 111 13.12 -6.78 -7.88
C ASP A 111 12.20 -6.23 -6.80
N CYS A 112 12.56 -5.08 -6.21
CA CYS A 112 11.73 -4.42 -5.22
C CYS A 112 11.79 -2.91 -5.41
N LEU A 113 10.65 -2.32 -5.78
CA LEU A 113 10.47 -0.88 -5.89
C LEU A 113 9.71 -0.39 -4.67
N VAL A 114 10.31 0.49 -3.87
CA VAL A 114 9.61 1.21 -2.80
C VAL A 114 9.01 2.48 -3.39
N ILE A 115 7.70 2.65 -3.23
CA ILE A 115 6.97 3.82 -3.72
C ILE A 115 6.60 4.66 -2.52
N GLY A 116 7.28 5.80 -2.37
CA GLY A 116 7.07 6.74 -1.27
C GLY A 116 6.35 8.01 -1.71
N ARG A 117 6.18 8.95 -0.80
CA ARG A 117 5.56 10.25 -1.08
C ARG A 117 6.60 11.29 -1.51
N THR A 118 6.23 12.18 -2.42
CA THR A 118 6.92 13.47 -2.52
C THR A 118 6.65 14.30 -1.27
N GLU A 119 7.47 15.34 -1.04
CA GLU A 119 7.22 16.30 0.03
C GLU A 119 5.82 16.91 -0.05
N ARG A 120 5.34 17.19 -1.26
CA ARG A 120 4.00 17.77 -1.47
C ARG A 120 2.88 16.78 -1.08
N ALA A 121 2.98 15.52 -1.51
CA ALA A 121 2.03 14.49 -1.10
C ALA A 121 2.07 14.21 0.40
N LEU A 122 3.27 14.15 0.99
CA LEU A 122 3.44 14.01 2.43
C LEU A 122 2.71 15.12 3.18
N MET A 123 2.84 16.38 2.73
CA MET A 123 2.22 17.54 3.37
C MET A 123 0.69 17.59 3.33
N THR A 124 0.03 16.72 2.57
CA THR A 124 -1.45 16.56 2.61
C THR A 124 -1.91 15.77 3.85
N HIS A 125 -1.02 15.01 4.47
CA HIS A 125 -1.33 14.15 5.60
C HIS A 125 -1.42 14.93 6.92
N PRO A 126 -2.23 14.45 7.90
CA PRO A 126 -2.25 14.98 9.26
C PRO A 126 -0.85 15.00 9.86
N ARG A 127 -0.56 16.01 10.67
CA ARG A 127 0.71 16.19 11.37
C ARG A 127 1.05 14.99 12.23
N SER A 128 0.07 14.43 12.94
CA SER A 128 0.23 13.21 13.74
C SER A 128 0.77 12.03 12.94
N LEU A 129 0.36 11.90 11.68
CA LEU A 129 0.82 10.86 10.78
C LEU A 129 2.23 11.17 10.27
N ARG A 130 2.47 12.38 9.76
CA ARG A 130 3.80 12.81 9.26
C ARG A 130 4.90 12.67 10.32
N GLU A 131 4.65 13.17 11.52
CA GLU A 131 5.66 13.18 12.60
C GLU A 131 5.98 11.76 13.10
N THR A 132 4.96 10.90 13.23
CA THR A 132 5.18 9.54 13.73
C THR A 132 5.79 8.63 12.67
N GLU A 133 5.43 8.80 11.40
CA GLU A 133 6.02 8.06 10.28
C GLU A 133 7.46 8.48 10.00
N GLN A 134 7.82 9.76 10.21
CA GLN A 134 9.21 10.19 10.13
C GLN A 134 10.12 9.37 11.07
N ILE A 135 9.66 9.09 12.29
CA ILE A 135 10.43 8.27 13.24
C ILE A 135 10.62 6.85 12.69
N ALA A 136 9.59 6.26 12.08
CA ALA A 136 9.70 4.93 11.47
C ALA A 136 10.66 4.91 10.27
N ASN A 137 10.58 5.92 9.40
CA ASN A 137 11.49 6.11 8.27
C ASN A 137 12.94 6.32 8.74
N ASP A 138 13.18 7.11 9.80
CA ASP A 138 14.52 7.35 10.36
C ASP A 138 15.14 6.06 10.93
N VAL A 139 14.34 5.26 11.65
CA VAL A 139 14.81 3.96 12.15
C VAL A 139 15.10 3.02 10.98
N PHE A 140 14.24 2.98 9.97
CA PHE A 140 14.48 2.18 8.76
C PHE A 140 15.79 2.59 8.08
N ALA A 141 16.02 3.89 7.88
CA ALA A 141 17.23 4.41 7.27
C ALA A 141 18.48 4.09 8.11
N HIS A 142 18.37 4.12 9.44
CA HIS A 142 19.47 3.74 10.31
C HIS A 142 19.84 2.26 10.21
N VAL A 143 18.84 1.37 10.14
CA VAL A 143 19.03 -0.08 10.05
C VAL A 143 19.55 -0.49 8.67
N THR A 144 19.04 0.13 7.61
CA THR A 144 19.26 -0.32 6.22
C THR A 144 20.28 0.51 5.45
N GLY A 145 20.57 1.74 5.90
CA GLY A 145 21.31 2.74 5.14
C GLY A 145 20.50 3.38 4.00
N LEU A 146 19.19 3.09 3.88
CA LEU A 146 18.33 3.55 2.79
C LEU A 146 17.34 4.62 3.29
N PRO A 147 17.41 5.87 2.79
CA PRO A 147 16.55 6.95 3.24
C PRO A 147 15.18 6.93 2.55
N TYR A 148 14.48 5.78 2.58
CA TYR A 148 13.22 5.59 1.87
C TYR A 148 12.01 5.95 2.75
N ASP A 149 10.97 6.52 2.15
CA ASP A 149 9.65 6.63 2.76
C ASP A 149 8.91 5.30 2.61
N ILE A 150 8.81 4.53 3.70
CA ILE A 150 8.28 3.15 3.69
C ILE A 150 6.81 3.07 4.14
N CYS A 151 6.27 4.13 4.73
CA CYS A 151 5.05 4.06 5.55
C CYS A 151 3.73 4.12 4.75
N VAL A 152 3.79 4.37 3.44
CA VAL A 152 2.62 4.23 2.54
C VAL A 152 2.42 2.81 2.03
N ALA A 153 3.31 1.89 2.41
CA ALA A 153 3.25 0.46 2.14
C ALA A 153 3.11 0.04 0.67
N THR A 154 3.23 0.97 -0.29
CA THR A 154 3.02 0.71 -1.73
C THR A 154 4.34 0.27 -2.38
N ARG A 155 4.31 -0.86 -3.10
CA ARG A 155 5.54 -1.55 -3.54
C ARG A 155 5.38 -2.34 -4.82
N GLY A 156 6.41 -2.26 -5.65
CA GLY A 156 6.63 -3.21 -6.74
C GLY A 156 7.47 -4.39 -6.28
N PHE A 157 7.14 -5.59 -6.75
CA PHE A 157 7.93 -6.80 -6.55
C PHE A 157 8.07 -7.57 -7.85
N SER A 158 9.26 -8.10 -8.14
CA SER A 158 9.39 -9.25 -9.04
C SER A 158 8.79 -10.49 -8.38
N TYR A 159 8.46 -11.50 -9.18
CA TYR A 159 8.00 -12.79 -8.67
C TYR A 159 8.98 -13.36 -7.61
N GLU A 160 10.28 -13.31 -7.87
CA GLU A 160 11.31 -13.81 -6.96
C GLU A 160 11.31 -13.03 -5.64
N ALA A 161 11.23 -11.70 -5.69
CA ALA A 161 11.19 -10.85 -4.51
C ALA A 161 9.96 -11.13 -3.63
N ALA A 162 8.79 -11.24 -4.25
CA ALA A 162 7.56 -11.56 -3.52
C ALA A 162 7.57 -12.95 -2.90
N ALA A 163 8.05 -13.96 -3.64
CA ALA A 163 8.18 -15.32 -3.12
C ALA A 163 9.16 -15.36 -1.93
N ARG A 164 10.26 -14.62 -2.01
CA ARG A 164 11.23 -14.45 -0.92
C ARG A 164 10.59 -13.80 0.30
N VAL A 165 9.85 -12.70 0.09
CA VAL A 165 9.13 -12.00 1.16
C VAL A 165 8.16 -12.92 1.88
N LEU A 166 7.34 -13.70 1.16
CA LEU A 166 6.39 -14.61 1.78
C LEU A 166 7.06 -15.76 2.54
N ALA A 167 8.21 -16.24 2.06
CA ALA A 167 8.96 -17.31 2.71
C ALA A 167 9.61 -16.86 4.03
N GLU A 168 9.99 -15.59 4.15
CA GLU A 168 10.80 -15.09 5.27
C GLU A 168 10.08 -14.13 6.21
N SER A 169 9.00 -13.48 5.77
CA SER A 169 8.27 -12.50 6.58
C SER A 169 7.58 -13.18 7.77
N ARG A 170 7.83 -12.62 8.95
CA ARG A 170 7.33 -13.06 10.25
C ARG A 170 6.39 -12.05 10.88
N ALA A 171 6.18 -10.87 10.29
CA ALA A 171 5.20 -9.92 10.78
C ALA A 171 3.82 -10.58 10.94
N GLU A 172 3.33 -10.58 12.17
CA GLU A 172 2.01 -11.13 12.52
C GLU A 172 0.87 -10.14 12.25
N ASN A 173 1.20 -8.89 11.93
CA ASN A 173 0.25 -7.84 11.58
C ASN A 173 0.69 -7.09 10.31
N SER A 174 -0.28 -6.44 9.66
CA SER A 174 -0.12 -5.79 8.37
C SER A 174 0.77 -4.56 8.41
N LEU A 175 1.01 -3.97 9.58
CA LEU A 175 1.84 -2.77 9.72
C LEU A 175 3.32 -3.13 9.79
N GLY A 176 3.67 -4.26 10.40
CA GLY A 176 5.06 -4.70 10.55
C GLY A 176 5.77 -4.96 9.22
N VAL A 177 5.01 -5.19 8.14
CA VAL A 177 5.56 -5.50 6.81
C VAL A 177 6.24 -4.30 6.14
N ASP A 178 5.95 -3.07 6.60
CA ASP A 178 6.42 -1.85 5.95
C ASP A 178 7.97 -1.81 5.98
N GLY A 179 8.62 -1.93 7.12
CA GLY A 179 10.09 -2.04 7.10
C GLY A 179 10.56 -3.44 6.66
N GLU A 180 9.85 -4.47 7.11
CA GLU A 180 10.31 -5.86 7.06
C GLU A 180 10.50 -6.38 5.64
N TRP A 181 9.53 -6.19 4.74
CA TRP A 181 9.62 -6.77 3.39
C TRP A 181 10.77 -6.18 2.57
N VAL A 182 11.00 -4.87 2.69
CA VAL A 182 12.12 -4.21 2.00
C VAL A 182 13.46 -4.73 2.56
N TYR A 183 13.55 -4.90 3.87
CA TYR A 183 14.74 -5.45 4.51
C TYR A 183 15.02 -6.90 4.11
N ILE A 184 13.98 -7.74 3.96
CA ILE A 184 14.12 -9.10 3.44
C ILE A 184 14.72 -9.07 2.03
N CYS A 185 14.19 -8.23 1.14
CA CYS A 185 14.74 -8.07 -0.20
C CYS A 185 16.20 -7.57 -0.17
N GLN A 186 16.50 -6.60 0.70
CA GLN A 186 17.86 -6.09 0.89
C GLN A 186 18.84 -7.19 1.29
N ARG A 187 18.51 -7.97 2.33
CA ARG A 187 19.36 -9.04 2.86
C ARG A 187 19.53 -10.19 1.87
N ALA A 188 18.53 -10.42 1.02
CA ALA A 188 18.62 -11.39 -0.08
C ALA A 188 19.50 -10.91 -1.25
N GLY A 189 20.00 -9.67 -1.22
CA GLY A 189 20.82 -9.11 -2.29
C GLY A 189 20.03 -8.74 -3.57
N LEU A 190 18.70 -8.61 -3.45
CA LEU A 190 17.83 -8.23 -4.56
C LEU A 190 17.99 -6.74 -4.89
N LYS A 191 17.75 -6.37 -6.15
CA LYS A 191 17.86 -4.98 -6.58
C LYS A 191 16.71 -4.16 -6.00
N LEU A 192 17.06 -3.25 -5.09
CA LEU A 192 16.14 -2.28 -4.52
C LEU A 192 16.18 -0.96 -5.30
N ASP A 193 15.03 -0.35 -5.45
CA ASP A 193 14.89 0.99 -6.02
C ASP A 193 13.81 1.80 -5.28
N PHE A 194 13.79 3.11 -5.47
CA PHE A 194 12.84 4.01 -4.82
C PHE A 194 12.34 5.10 -5.77
N VAL A 195 11.03 5.36 -5.71
CA VAL A 195 10.41 6.50 -6.38
C VAL A 195 9.48 7.22 -5.42
N ALA A 196 9.55 8.56 -5.40
CA ALA A 196 8.61 9.40 -4.68
C ALA A 196 7.55 9.92 -5.65
N VAL A 197 6.27 9.81 -5.26
CA VAL A 197 5.14 10.10 -6.14
C VAL A 197 4.10 11.00 -5.47
N GLU A 198 3.31 11.68 -6.28
CA GLU A 198 2.20 12.53 -5.84
C GLU A 198 0.94 11.71 -5.53
N GLY A 199 0.74 10.59 -6.23
CA GLY A 199 -0.40 9.70 -6.05
C GLY A 199 -0.53 9.02 -4.70
N MET A 200 0.47 9.17 -3.82
CA MET A 200 0.44 8.71 -2.43
C MET A 200 -0.03 9.80 -1.45
N ASP A 201 -0.72 10.84 -1.93
CA ASP A 201 -1.36 11.85 -1.09
C ASP A 201 -2.51 11.28 -0.24
N TRP A 202 -3.02 12.08 0.70
CA TRP A 202 -3.88 11.57 1.77
C TRP A 202 -5.34 11.34 1.34
N GLU A 203 -5.69 10.06 1.21
CA GLU A 203 -6.94 9.49 0.72
C GLU A 203 -8.08 9.50 1.74
N THR A 204 -7.80 9.56 3.05
CA THR A 204 -8.86 9.43 4.08
C THR A 204 -9.94 10.52 3.97
N ALA A 205 -9.61 11.68 3.41
CA ALA A 205 -10.58 12.74 3.16
C ALA A 205 -11.61 12.39 2.06
N ASP A 206 -11.36 11.34 1.27
CA ASP A 206 -12.23 10.88 0.20
C ASP A 206 -13.38 10.00 0.68
N GLN A 207 -13.35 9.53 1.93
CA GLN A 207 -14.32 8.56 2.43
C GLN A 207 -15.76 9.06 2.27
N GLY A 208 -16.60 8.24 1.65
CA GLY A 208 -17.98 8.56 1.34
C GLY A 208 -18.19 9.57 0.20
N LEU A 209 -17.14 10.00 -0.51
CA LEU A 209 -17.24 10.93 -1.63
C LEU A 209 -17.22 10.21 -2.99
N ASP A 210 -17.96 10.76 -3.96
CA ASP A 210 -18.00 10.26 -5.35
C ASP A 210 -16.76 10.63 -6.19
N HIS A 211 -15.86 11.45 -5.64
CA HIS A 211 -14.62 11.92 -6.25
C HIS A 211 -13.56 12.16 -5.17
N ALA A 212 -12.31 12.24 -5.59
CA ALA A 212 -11.20 12.58 -4.71
C ALA A 212 -11.44 13.96 -4.05
N ALA A 213 -11.26 14.03 -2.73
CA ALA A 213 -11.42 15.28 -1.99
C ALA A 213 -10.47 16.37 -2.51
N ASP A 214 -10.98 17.59 -2.59
CA ASP A 214 -10.17 18.76 -2.92
C ASP A 214 -9.19 19.12 -1.80
N ALA A 215 -8.24 20.01 -2.12
CA ALA A 215 -7.19 20.38 -1.19
C ALA A 215 -7.71 21.09 0.07
N GLU A 216 -8.84 21.80 -0.01
CA GLU A 216 -9.45 22.46 1.15
C GLU A 216 -10.07 21.45 2.10
N THR A 217 -10.81 20.49 1.55
CA THR A 217 -11.42 19.38 2.28
C THR A 217 -10.36 18.51 2.93
N GLN A 218 -9.31 18.12 2.21
CA GLN A 218 -8.17 17.40 2.77
C GLN A 218 -7.56 18.14 3.98
N ARG A 219 -7.24 19.44 3.84
CA ARG A 219 -6.68 20.23 4.94
C ARG A 219 -7.60 20.29 6.16
N ARG A 220 -8.90 20.50 5.95
CA ARG A 220 -9.89 20.56 7.02
C ARG A 220 -10.02 19.23 7.75
N VAL A 221 -10.10 18.12 7.01
CA VAL A 221 -10.19 16.76 7.59
C VAL A 221 -8.89 16.40 8.31
N ALA A 222 -7.73 16.82 7.79
CA ALA A 222 -6.44 16.56 8.43
C ALA A 222 -6.29 17.32 9.75
N ALA A 223 -6.71 18.59 9.78
CA ALA A 223 -6.74 19.38 11.02
C ALA A 223 -7.67 18.75 12.07
N ALA A 224 -8.88 18.35 11.67
CA ALA A 224 -9.81 17.67 12.57
C ALA A 224 -9.27 16.32 13.06
N PHE A 225 -8.50 15.61 12.23
CA PHE A 225 -7.82 14.38 12.63
C PHE A 225 -6.76 14.65 13.71
N ASP A 226 -5.98 15.73 13.58
CA ASP A 226 -4.95 16.12 14.54
C ASP A 226 -5.51 16.69 15.86
N ASP A 227 -6.74 17.22 15.87
CA ASP A 227 -7.41 17.69 17.09
C ASP A 227 -7.77 16.53 18.06
N SER A 228 -7.72 15.28 17.59
CA SER A 228 -8.02 14.09 18.38
C SER A 228 -6.78 13.48 19.02
N VAL A 229 -6.71 13.50 20.35
CA VAL A 229 -5.67 12.80 21.13
C VAL A 229 -5.64 11.30 20.84
N ASN A 230 -6.80 10.69 20.56
CA ASN A 230 -6.88 9.27 20.24
C ASN A 230 -6.21 8.96 18.89
N ASN A 231 -6.28 9.87 17.93
CA ASN A 231 -5.61 9.73 16.64
C ASN A 231 -4.10 9.81 16.81
N TRP A 232 -3.59 10.78 17.58
CA TRP A 232 -2.17 10.84 17.95
C TRP A 232 -1.68 9.55 18.62
N ALA A 233 -2.39 9.09 19.65
CA ALA A 233 -2.05 7.84 20.34
C ALA A 233 -2.10 6.63 19.40
N GLY A 234 -3.06 6.59 18.48
CA GLY A 234 -3.16 5.59 17.43
C GLY A 234 -1.95 5.59 16.50
N ARG A 235 -1.55 6.77 16.00
CA ARG A 235 -0.41 6.92 15.09
C ARG A 235 0.92 6.55 15.73
N VAL A 236 1.12 6.85 17.02
CA VAL A 236 2.29 6.36 17.78
C VAL A 236 2.31 4.83 17.86
N ARG A 237 1.15 4.18 18.08
CA ARG A 237 1.08 2.71 18.08
C ARG A 237 1.40 2.12 16.70
N VAL A 238 0.93 2.75 15.63
CA VAL A 238 1.23 2.33 14.25
C VAL A 238 2.73 2.42 13.98
N ALA A 239 3.37 3.55 14.28
CA ALA A 239 4.82 3.71 14.09
C ALA A 239 5.62 2.66 14.88
N ARG A 240 5.22 2.37 16.13
CA ARG A 240 5.83 1.30 16.93
C ARG A 240 5.66 -0.09 16.30
N ALA A 241 4.52 -0.38 15.68
CA ALA A 241 4.28 -1.66 15.01
C ALA A 241 5.17 -1.81 13.77
N ILE A 242 5.29 -0.76 12.95
CA ILE A 242 6.19 -0.72 11.78
C ILE A 242 7.64 -0.96 12.20
N ILE A 243 8.12 -0.19 13.20
CA ILE A 243 9.48 -0.32 13.74
C ILE A 243 9.70 -1.72 14.33
N GLY A 244 8.72 -2.24 15.07
CA GLY A 244 8.81 -3.56 15.69
C GLY A 244 8.98 -4.68 14.66
N GLY A 245 8.23 -4.65 13.56
CA GLY A 245 8.36 -5.63 12.47
C GLY A 245 9.75 -5.62 11.82
N LEU A 246 10.30 -4.43 11.56
CA LEU A 246 11.67 -4.30 11.04
C LEU A 246 12.72 -4.83 12.02
N LEU A 247 12.66 -4.42 13.29
CA LEU A 247 13.68 -4.78 14.26
C LEU A 247 13.66 -6.27 14.60
N GLN A 248 12.48 -6.89 14.59
CA GLN A 248 12.34 -8.34 14.78
C GLN A 248 13.19 -9.10 13.75
N ILE A 249 13.05 -8.79 12.46
CA ILE A 249 13.81 -9.48 11.41
C ILE A 249 15.28 -9.06 11.36
N ALA A 250 15.60 -7.80 11.70
CA ALA A 250 16.97 -7.29 11.66
C ALA A 250 17.85 -7.81 12.81
N SER A 251 17.27 -8.11 13.97
CA SER A 251 18.01 -8.61 15.13
C SER A 251 18.51 -10.06 15.01
N GLU A 252 18.06 -10.79 13.98
CA GLU A 252 18.41 -12.18 13.74
C GLU A 252 19.45 -12.39 12.63
N ALA A 253 19.87 -11.31 11.97
CA ALA A 253 20.89 -11.30 10.92
C ALA A 253 22.29 -11.06 11.50
#